data_AF-A0A948PNU0-F1
#
_entry.id   AF-A0A948PNU0-F1
#
_cell.length_a   1.000
_cell.length_b   1.000
_cell.length_c   1.000
_cell.angle_alpha   90.00
_cell.angle_beta   90.00
_cell.angle_gamma   90.00
#
_symmetry.space_group_name_H-M   'P 1'
#
loop_
_entity.id
_entity.type
_entity.pdbx_description
1 polymer ?
#
loop_
_entity_poly.entity_id
_entity_poly.type
_entity_poly.pdbx_seq_one_letter_code
_entity_poly.pdbx_strand_id
1 'polypeptide(L)'
;MKKTVTILLFLLINSLVFSQSLVDLSKREKERRARLKGKTIIIQKGGDPARKGATLKTDPSGLAEETEGLDDLTSLDRESPPQKRMIPKTENPPEETGADQKDATDLQKLEEQLRKAKEYVELLTLKMNALWQEFYSMDDMKSRDEIQRQISETYLNLQKAQANEQKLQKDVEAR
;
A
#
# COMPACT_ATOMS: atom_id res chain seq x y z
N MET A 1 28.16 -0.08 -42.34
CA MET A 1 29.53 -0.24 -41.82
C MET A 1 29.94 0.91 -40.89
N LYS A 2 30.57 2.03 -41.31
CA LYS A 2 31.05 3.06 -40.33
C LYS A 2 29.98 3.49 -39.31
N LYS A 3 28.79 3.94 -39.77
CA LYS A 3 27.66 4.32 -38.89
C LYS A 3 27.17 3.20 -37.97
N THR A 4 27.14 1.95 -38.44
CA THR A 4 26.66 0.80 -37.65
C THR A 4 27.67 0.39 -36.58
N VAL A 5 28.97 0.55 -36.84
CA VAL A 5 30.03 0.38 -35.82
C VAL A 5 29.92 1.44 -34.73
N THR A 6 29.63 2.70 -35.09
CA THR A 6 29.40 3.78 -34.09
C THR A 6 28.22 3.48 -33.16
N ILE A 7 27.10 2.98 -33.70
CA ILE A 7 25.92 2.61 -32.91
C ILE A 7 26.23 1.42 -31.98
N LEU A 8 26.90 0.38 -32.49
CA LEU A 8 27.31 -0.78 -31.69
C LEU A 8 28.26 -0.38 -30.55
N LEU A 9 29.24 0.48 -30.84
CA LEU A 9 30.19 1.00 -29.86
C LEU A 9 29.47 1.81 -28.76
N PHE A 10 28.51 2.65 -29.13
CA PHE A 10 27.72 3.42 -28.16
C PHE A 10 26.90 2.52 -27.23
N LEU A 11 26.24 1.48 -27.76
CA LEU A 11 25.50 0.49 -26.96
C LEU A 11 26.43 -0.27 -25.99
N LEU A 12 27.62 -0.68 -26.47
CA LEU A 12 28.59 -1.43 -25.67
C LEU A 12 29.20 -0.57 -24.54
N ILE A 13 29.46 0.72 -24.79
CA ILE A 13 29.89 1.67 -23.76
C ILE A 13 28.82 1.85 -22.67
N ASN A 14 27.54 1.98 -23.04
CA ASN A 14 26.45 2.13 -22.06
C ASN A 14 26.32 0.91 -21.13
N SER A 15 26.58 -0.30 -21.62
CA SER A 15 26.58 -1.52 -20.80
C SER A 15 27.63 -1.50 -19.68
N LEU A 16 28.80 -0.90 -19.92
CA LEU A 16 29.91 -0.86 -18.96
C LEU A 16 29.67 0.10 -17.78
N VAL A 17 28.82 1.13 -17.95
CA VAL A 17 28.53 2.14 -16.91
C VAL A 17 27.89 1.53 -15.66
N PHE A 18 27.06 0.50 -15.82
CA PHE A 18 26.30 -0.12 -14.71
C PHE A 18 27.13 -1.02 -13.78
N SER A 19 28.39 -1.32 -14.13
CA SER A 19 29.18 -2.37 -13.43
C SER A 19 29.81 -1.94 -12.09
N GLN A 20 29.79 -0.65 -11.74
CA GLN A 20 30.50 -0.13 -10.57
C GLN A 20 29.86 -0.48 -9.21
N SER A 21 28.61 -0.94 -9.18
CA SER A 21 27.80 -0.96 -7.95
C SER A 21 28.11 -2.07 -6.94
N LEU A 22 28.81 -3.17 -7.31
CA LEU A 22 29.00 -4.31 -6.40
C LEU A 22 30.15 -4.10 -5.39
N VAL A 23 31.32 -3.65 -5.85
CA VAL A 23 32.51 -3.49 -4.98
C VAL A 23 32.24 -2.41 -3.94
N ASP A 24 31.65 -1.28 -4.33
CA ASP A 24 31.39 -0.16 -3.42
C ASP A 24 30.19 -0.40 -2.50
N LEU A 25 29.20 -1.21 -2.90
CA LEU A 25 28.18 -1.73 -1.99
C LEU A 25 28.81 -2.64 -0.92
N SER A 26 29.77 -3.49 -1.31
CA SER A 26 30.49 -4.37 -0.36
C SER A 26 31.31 -3.57 0.66
N LYS A 27 31.94 -2.46 0.23
CA LYS A 27 32.63 -1.51 1.13
C LYS A 27 31.64 -0.83 2.07
N ARG A 28 30.57 -0.23 1.54
CA ARG A 28 29.53 0.46 2.33
C ARG A 28 28.86 -0.46 3.36
N GLU A 29 28.63 -1.73 3.02
CA GLU A 29 28.10 -2.72 3.97
C GLU A 29 29.13 -3.13 5.04
N LYS A 30 30.40 -3.29 4.66
CA LYS A 30 31.50 -3.54 5.61
C LYS A 30 31.70 -2.35 6.56
N GLU A 31 31.58 -1.12 6.05
CA GLU A 31 31.58 0.13 6.83
C GLU A 31 30.35 0.24 7.74
N ARG A 32 29.15 -0.11 7.27
CA ARG A 32 27.94 -0.16 8.10
C ARG A 32 28.12 -1.13 9.26
N ARG A 33 28.64 -2.34 9.00
CA ARG A 33 28.96 -3.32 10.05
C ARG A 33 30.06 -2.83 10.98
N ALA A 34 31.09 -2.13 10.48
CA ALA A 34 32.12 -1.52 11.32
C ALA A 34 31.57 -0.40 12.23
N ARG A 35 30.64 0.44 11.73
CA ARG A 35 29.95 1.49 12.49
C ARG A 35 28.96 0.96 13.54
N LEU A 36 28.62 -0.33 13.49
CA LEU A 36 27.76 -1.02 14.46
C LEU A 36 28.57 -1.86 15.47
N LYS A 37 29.76 -2.34 15.11
CA LYS A 37 30.67 -3.00 16.07
C LYS A 37 31.06 -2.00 17.17
N GLY A 38 30.78 -2.37 18.42
CA GLY A 38 31.00 -1.51 19.59
C GLY A 38 29.85 -0.55 19.92
N LYS A 39 28.75 -0.55 19.15
CA LYS A 39 27.56 0.25 19.46
C LYS A 39 26.49 -0.62 20.11
N THR A 40 26.52 -0.70 21.43
CA THR A 40 25.53 -1.43 22.24
C THR A 40 24.13 -0.84 22.02
N ILE A 41 23.28 -1.57 21.30
CA ILE A 41 21.86 -1.22 21.15
C ILE A 41 21.15 -1.63 22.45
N ILE A 42 20.84 -0.65 23.29
CA ILE A 42 20.04 -0.87 24.50
C ILE A 42 18.58 -1.06 24.06
N ILE A 43 18.17 -2.31 23.89
CA ILE A 43 16.77 -2.66 23.67
C ILE A 43 16.03 -2.44 24.99
N GLN A 44 15.35 -1.30 25.13
CA GLN A 44 14.43 -1.06 26.24
C GLN A 44 13.16 -1.90 26.06
N LYS A 45 13.22 -3.16 26.52
CA LYS A 45 12.03 -3.96 26.81
C LYS A 45 11.26 -3.22 27.92
N GLY A 46 10.00 -2.87 27.67
CA GLY A 46 9.24 -1.98 28.56
C GLY A 46 9.10 -2.51 29.99
N GLY A 47 9.46 -1.69 30.97
CA GLY A 47 9.39 -2.00 32.40
C GLY A 47 10.32 -1.12 33.24
N ASP A 48 9.71 -0.21 34.02
CA ASP A 48 10.21 0.54 35.19
C ASP A 48 11.57 1.29 35.16
N PRO A 49 11.59 2.62 35.36
CA PRO A 49 12.81 3.43 35.35
C PRO A 49 13.54 3.44 36.71
N ALA A 50 14.23 2.35 37.07
CA ALA A 50 15.04 2.30 38.29
C ALA A 50 16.40 1.59 38.13
N ARG A 51 17.44 2.18 38.74
CA ARG A 51 18.78 1.62 39.03
C ARG A 51 19.75 1.39 37.86
N LYS A 52 20.53 2.44 37.59
CA LYS A 52 22.01 2.44 37.43
C LYS A 52 22.68 1.13 36.95
N GLY A 53 23.03 1.08 35.67
CA GLY A 53 24.32 0.58 35.17
C GLY A 53 24.69 -0.89 35.43
N ALA A 54 24.35 -1.77 34.48
CA ALA A 54 24.98 -3.08 34.33
C ALA A 54 25.59 -3.22 32.92
N THR A 55 26.85 -3.64 32.83
CA THR A 55 27.50 -4.00 31.56
C THR A 55 27.56 -5.51 31.46
N LEU A 56 26.75 -6.13 30.59
CA LEU A 56 26.91 -7.55 30.29
C LEU A 56 28.15 -7.75 29.43
N LYS A 57 29.08 -8.57 29.93
CA LYS A 57 30.00 -9.34 29.08
C LYS A 57 29.27 -10.62 28.70
N THR A 58 29.26 -10.96 27.41
CA THR A 58 28.71 -12.22 26.93
C THR A 58 29.84 -13.22 26.70
N ASP A 59 29.79 -14.36 27.38
CA ASP A 59 30.55 -15.57 27.05
C ASP A 59 29.58 -16.77 27.01
N PRO A 60 29.76 -17.76 26.11
CA PRO A 60 28.70 -18.74 25.83
C PRO A 60 28.91 -20.11 26.52
N SER A 61 28.00 -20.51 27.41
CA SER A 61 27.82 -21.91 27.83
C SER A 61 26.50 -22.13 28.60
N GLY A 62 25.92 -23.33 28.52
CA GLY A 62 24.77 -23.77 29.33
C GLY A 62 23.56 -24.30 28.52
N LEU A 63 23.16 -25.54 28.78
CA LEU A 63 21.99 -26.24 28.19
C LEU A 63 20.94 -26.55 29.27
N ALA A 64 19.65 -26.33 28.97
CA ALA A 64 18.42 -26.95 29.51
C ALA A 64 17.22 -26.30 28.72
N GLU A 65 16.09 -26.89 28.32
CA GLU A 65 15.17 -27.92 28.91
C GLU A 65 14.54 -27.41 30.24
N GLU A 66 13.23 -27.40 30.52
CA GLU A 66 11.96 -27.79 29.84
C GLU A 66 10.85 -26.76 30.26
N THR A 67 9.51 -26.85 30.07
CA THR A 67 8.56 -27.92 29.67
C THR A 67 7.37 -27.34 28.84
N GLU A 68 6.16 -27.89 28.95
CA GLU A 68 4.92 -27.66 28.18
C GLU A 68 3.80 -26.86 28.92
N GLY A 69 2.60 -26.74 28.31
CA GLY A 69 1.33 -26.21 28.88
C GLY A 69 0.84 -24.93 28.19
N LEU A 70 -0.07 -24.88 27.20
CA LEU A 70 -1.28 -25.63 26.78
C LEU A 70 -2.62 -24.99 27.24
N ASP A 71 -3.49 -24.74 26.25
CA ASP A 71 -4.96 -24.54 26.24
C ASP A 71 -5.72 -23.24 26.65
N ASP A 72 -6.85 -23.11 25.92
CA ASP A 72 -8.16 -22.46 26.14
C ASP A 72 -8.43 -20.95 25.99
N LEU A 73 -8.52 -20.53 24.72
CA LEU A 73 -9.69 -19.93 24.05
C LEU A 73 -10.81 -19.19 24.86
N THR A 74 -11.02 -17.93 24.43
CA THR A 74 -12.34 -17.35 24.06
C THR A 74 -13.46 -17.18 25.09
N SER A 75 -13.83 -15.91 25.35
CA SER A 75 -15.23 -15.44 25.33
C SER A 75 -15.29 -13.93 25.07
N LEU A 76 -16.20 -13.49 24.19
CA LEU A 76 -16.44 -12.08 23.87
C LEU A 76 -17.91 -11.73 24.10
N ASP A 77 -18.19 -10.99 25.17
CA ASP A 77 -19.53 -10.42 25.41
C ASP A 77 -19.84 -9.32 24.39
N ARG A 78 -20.94 -9.47 23.64
CA ARG A 78 -21.54 -8.38 22.86
C ARG A 78 -23.04 -8.58 22.61
N GLU A 79 -23.86 -7.94 23.42
CA GLU A 79 -25.32 -8.03 23.34
C GLU A 79 -25.98 -6.76 22.74
N SER A 80 -26.50 -6.89 21.50
CA SER A 80 -27.68 -6.14 20.97
C SER A 80 -27.63 -4.58 20.97
N PRO A 81 -28.70 -3.84 20.59
CA PRO A 81 -29.89 -4.16 19.78
C PRO A 81 -29.95 -3.41 18.42
N PRO A 82 -30.94 -3.67 17.53
CA PRO A 82 -30.98 -3.11 16.17
C PRO A 82 -31.83 -1.83 16.02
N GLN A 83 -31.69 -1.12 14.89
CA GLN A 83 -32.64 -0.08 14.44
C GLN A 83 -33.20 -0.37 13.04
N LYS A 84 -34.40 0.17 12.76
CA LYS A 84 -35.30 -0.28 11.68
C LYS A 84 -36.22 0.88 11.27
N ARG A 85 -36.41 1.06 9.95
CA ARG A 85 -37.28 2.10 9.30
C ARG A 85 -36.76 3.55 9.49
N MET A 86 -37.20 4.55 8.71
CA MET A 86 -38.31 4.58 7.75
C MET A 86 -38.01 5.42 6.49
N ILE A 87 -38.79 5.20 5.43
CA ILE A 87 -38.79 6.01 4.19
C ILE A 87 -39.84 7.12 4.32
N PRO A 88 -39.53 8.37 3.94
CA PRO A 88 -40.52 9.36 3.50
C PRO A 88 -40.63 9.37 1.96
N LYS A 89 -41.85 9.47 1.45
CA LYS A 89 -42.19 9.85 0.06
C LYS A 89 -42.80 11.27 0.09
N THR A 90 -43.12 11.84 -1.08
CA THR A 90 -43.84 13.13 -1.27
C THR A 90 -42.85 14.32 -1.23
N GLU A 91 -42.88 15.33 -2.12
CA GLU A 91 -43.85 15.72 -3.17
C GLU A 91 -43.18 16.33 -4.43
N ASN A 92 -43.99 16.70 -5.43
CA ASN A 92 -43.66 17.41 -6.69
C ASN A 92 -45.00 18.03 -7.21
N PRO A 93 -45.06 19.08 -8.07
CA PRO A 93 -44.02 19.89 -8.71
C PRO A 93 -44.20 21.42 -8.32
N PRO A 94 -44.12 22.51 -9.14
CA PRO A 94 -44.43 22.68 -10.58
C PRO A 94 -43.31 23.27 -11.50
N GLU A 95 -43.46 22.94 -12.78
CA GLU A 95 -43.23 23.69 -14.05
C GLU A 95 -42.08 24.72 -14.23
N GLU A 96 -41.19 24.35 -15.16
CA GLU A 96 -40.78 25.13 -16.34
C GLU A 96 -40.60 26.67 -16.28
N THR A 97 -39.36 27.09 -16.03
CA THR A 97 -38.68 28.07 -16.92
C THR A 97 -37.16 27.89 -16.83
N GLY A 98 -36.47 27.70 -17.96
CA GLY A 98 -35.00 27.57 -18.02
C GLY A 98 -34.46 26.13 -18.12
N ALA A 99 -34.83 25.40 -19.18
CA ALA A 99 -34.29 24.06 -19.47
C ALA A 99 -32.77 24.10 -19.76
N ASP A 100 -32.35 24.94 -20.72
CA ASP A 100 -30.95 25.00 -21.21
C ASP A 100 -29.91 25.19 -20.10
N GLN A 101 -30.23 26.00 -19.08
CA GLN A 101 -29.32 26.23 -17.96
C GLN A 101 -29.27 25.06 -16.96
N LYS A 102 -30.34 24.27 -16.83
CA LYS A 102 -30.34 23.06 -16.00
C LYS A 102 -29.51 21.97 -16.66
N ASP A 103 -29.79 21.64 -17.91
CA ASP A 103 -29.06 20.58 -18.62
C ASP A 103 -27.56 20.91 -18.78
N ALA A 104 -27.19 22.17 -19.07
CA ALA A 104 -25.79 22.59 -19.08
C ALA A 104 -25.09 22.44 -17.70
N THR A 105 -25.80 22.76 -16.61
CA THR A 105 -25.28 22.61 -15.24
C THR A 105 -25.18 21.14 -14.82
N ASP A 106 -26.10 20.29 -15.27
CA ASP A 106 -26.11 18.86 -14.95
C ASP A 106 -25.10 18.06 -15.79
N LEU A 107 -24.85 18.46 -17.04
CA LEU A 107 -23.70 17.99 -17.83
C LEU A 107 -22.37 18.26 -17.12
N GLN A 108 -22.13 19.50 -16.67
CA GLN A 108 -20.89 19.86 -15.95
C GLN A 108 -20.69 19.04 -14.67
N LYS A 109 -21.76 18.74 -13.92
CA LYS A 109 -21.69 17.83 -12.75
C LYS A 109 -21.31 16.42 -13.17
N LEU A 110 -21.87 15.93 -14.27
CA LEU A 110 -21.63 14.57 -14.76
C LEU A 110 -20.20 14.39 -15.28
N GLU A 111 -19.67 15.38 -16.00
CA GLU A 111 -18.25 15.46 -16.39
C GLU A 111 -17.33 15.48 -15.16
N GLU A 112 -17.67 16.26 -14.13
CA GLU A 112 -16.86 16.32 -12.90
C GLU A 112 -16.89 15.01 -12.11
N GLN A 113 -18.03 14.32 -12.08
CA GLN A 113 -18.15 12.97 -11.51
C GLN A 113 -17.37 11.93 -12.33
N LEU A 114 -17.39 12.01 -13.66
CA LEU A 114 -16.62 11.15 -14.55
C LEU A 114 -15.12 11.35 -14.32
N ARG A 115 -14.65 12.60 -14.20
CA ARG A 115 -13.26 12.92 -13.84
C ARG A 115 -12.87 12.30 -12.50
N LYS A 116 -13.70 12.47 -11.46
CA LYS A 116 -13.49 11.86 -10.13
C LYS A 116 -13.47 10.33 -10.17
N ALA A 117 -14.28 9.72 -11.03
CA ALA A 117 -14.26 8.26 -11.22
C ALA A 117 -12.94 7.79 -11.87
N LYS A 118 -12.43 8.51 -12.88
CA LYS A 118 -11.14 8.23 -13.51
C LYS A 118 -9.96 8.39 -12.54
N GLU A 119 -9.93 9.49 -11.79
CA GLU A 119 -8.94 9.74 -10.73
C GLU A 119 -8.95 8.62 -9.66
N TYR A 120 -10.12 8.08 -9.33
CA TYR A 120 -10.26 6.96 -8.38
C TYR A 120 -9.81 5.61 -8.96
N VAL A 121 -10.07 5.34 -10.24
CA VAL A 121 -9.55 4.15 -10.95
C VAL A 121 -8.02 4.21 -11.04
N GLU A 122 -7.44 5.37 -11.35
CA GLU A 122 -6.00 5.59 -11.37
C GLU A 122 -5.38 5.39 -9.99
N LEU A 123 -5.96 5.97 -8.93
CA LEU A 123 -5.51 5.80 -7.54
C LEU A 123 -5.51 4.31 -7.11
N LEU A 124 -6.57 3.56 -7.44
CA LEU A 124 -6.65 2.13 -7.14
C LEU A 124 -5.66 1.30 -7.97
N THR A 125 -5.37 1.71 -9.21
CA THR A 125 -4.36 1.09 -10.07
C THR A 125 -2.94 1.33 -9.53
N LEU A 126 -2.65 2.55 -9.07
CA LEU A 126 -1.39 2.89 -8.40
C LEU A 126 -1.23 2.09 -7.10
N LYS A 127 -2.29 1.99 -6.29
CA LYS A 127 -2.29 1.15 -5.07
C LYS A 127 -2.05 -0.32 -5.40
N MET A 128 -2.69 -0.86 -6.44
CA MET A 128 -2.48 -2.24 -6.90
C MET A 128 -1.02 -2.49 -7.26
N ASN A 129 -0.41 -1.59 -8.02
CA ASN A 129 1.01 -1.70 -8.41
C ASN A 129 1.95 -1.61 -7.19
N ALA A 130 1.67 -0.71 -6.25
CA ALA A 130 2.43 -0.59 -5.00
C ALA A 130 2.32 -1.85 -4.12
N LEU A 131 1.12 -2.45 -4.01
CA LEU A 131 0.92 -3.69 -3.26
C LEU A 131 1.65 -4.89 -3.90
N TRP A 132 1.71 -4.98 -5.23
CA TRP A 132 2.52 -6.00 -5.90
C TRP A 132 4.02 -5.77 -5.69
N GLN A 133 4.50 -4.52 -5.73
CA GLN A 133 5.88 -4.19 -5.40
C GLN A 133 6.23 -4.55 -3.95
N GLU A 134 5.34 -4.26 -3.00
CA GLU A 134 5.48 -4.62 -1.59
C GLU A 134 5.49 -6.15 -1.41
N PHE A 135 4.58 -6.87 -2.07
CA PHE A 135 4.54 -8.34 -2.05
C PHE A 135 5.82 -8.98 -2.60
N TYR A 136 6.41 -8.46 -3.67
CA TYR A 136 7.67 -8.98 -4.23
C TYR A 136 8.93 -8.40 -3.59
N SER A 137 8.79 -7.50 -2.61
CA SER A 137 9.92 -6.98 -1.83
C SER A 137 10.47 -8.02 -0.83
N MET A 138 11.64 -7.70 -0.27
CA MET A 138 12.21 -8.37 0.89
C MET A 138 12.01 -7.57 2.18
N ASP A 139 11.04 -6.64 2.20
CA ASP A 139 10.76 -5.80 3.37
C ASP A 139 9.71 -6.46 4.27
N ASP A 140 10.13 -6.88 5.46
CA ASP A 140 9.39 -7.80 6.34
C ASP A 140 8.46 -7.04 7.32
N MET A 141 8.13 -5.78 7.02
CA MET A 141 7.28 -4.92 7.87
C MET A 141 5.80 -5.30 7.87
N LYS A 142 5.35 -6.16 6.94
CA LYS A 142 3.98 -6.70 6.88
C LYS A 142 4.03 -8.19 6.48
N SER A 143 3.08 -8.98 6.99
CA SER A 143 2.93 -10.36 6.54
C SER A 143 2.43 -10.44 5.09
N ARG A 144 2.87 -11.48 4.38
CA ARG A 144 2.47 -11.72 2.98
C ARG A 144 0.96 -11.90 2.83
N ASP A 145 0.31 -12.52 3.81
CA ASP A 145 -1.13 -12.79 3.82
C ASP A 145 -1.94 -11.50 3.91
N GLU A 146 -1.49 -10.52 4.70
CA GLU A 146 -2.12 -9.20 4.80
C GLU A 146 -1.98 -8.43 3.48
N ILE A 147 -0.82 -8.52 2.80
CA ILE A 147 -0.64 -7.93 1.48
C ILE A 147 -1.55 -8.62 0.44
N GLN A 148 -1.68 -9.96 0.47
CA GLN A 148 -2.60 -10.71 -0.39
C GLN A 148 -4.07 -10.34 -0.16
N ARG A 149 -4.48 -10.13 1.10
CA ARG A 149 -5.81 -9.61 1.46
C ARG A 149 -6.01 -8.21 0.86
N GLN A 150 -5.05 -7.31 1.05
CA GLN A 150 -5.11 -5.95 0.51
C GLN A 150 -5.11 -5.91 -1.03
N ILE A 151 -4.40 -6.81 -1.71
CA ILE A 151 -4.47 -7.00 -3.17
C ILE A 151 -5.88 -7.42 -3.57
N SER A 152 -6.44 -8.44 -2.92
CA SER A 152 -7.78 -8.97 -3.22
C SER A 152 -8.88 -7.91 -3.05
N GLU A 153 -8.83 -7.15 -1.96
CA GLU A 153 -9.74 -6.04 -1.69
C GLU A 153 -9.58 -4.89 -2.69
N THR A 154 -8.34 -4.53 -3.03
CA THR A 154 -8.06 -3.45 -3.98
C THR A 154 -8.51 -3.84 -5.40
N TYR A 155 -8.39 -5.11 -5.78
CA TYR A 155 -8.88 -5.63 -7.06
C TYR A 155 -10.40 -5.55 -7.18
N LEU A 156 -11.13 -6.01 -6.15
CA LEU A 156 -12.60 -5.93 -6.11
C LEU A 156 -13.10 -4.47 -6.13
N ASN A 157 -12.36 -3.54 -5.51
CA ASN A 157 -12.70 -2.12 -5.54
C ASN A 157 -12.36 -1.49 -6.90
N LEU A 158 -11.26 -1.90 -7.55
CA LEU A 158 -10.88 -1.44 -8.89
C LEU A 158 -11.91 -1.88 -9.94
N GLN A 159 -12.38 -3.12 -9.89
CA GLN A 159 -13.47 -3.60 -10.77
C GLN A 159 -14.75 -2.76 -10.61
N LYS A 160 -15.15 -2.45 -9.38
CA LYS A 160 -16.32 -1.58 -9.10
C LYS A 160 -16.11 -0.16 -9.61
N ALA A 161 -14.91 0.39 -9.43
CA ALA A 161 -14.56 1.74 -9.89
C ALA A 161 -14.61 1.83 -11.42
N GLN A 162 -14.04 0.86 -12.14
CA GLN A 162 -14.11 0.76 -13.60
C GLN A 162 -15.53 0.58 -14.12
N ALA A 163 -16.35 -0.26 -13.46
CA ALA A 163 -17.76 -0.42 -13.83
C ALA A 163 -18.57 0.88 -13.65
N ASN A 164 -18.24 1.67 -12.61
CA ASN A 164 -18.84 2.99 -12.39
C ASN A 164 -18.35 4.03 -13.43
N GLU A 165 -17.04 4.07 -13.71
CA GLU A 165 -16.45 4.92 -14.75
C GLU A 165 -17.11 4.67 -16.11
N GLN A 166 -17.23 3.40 -16.53
CA GLN A 166 -17.89 3.01 -17.78
C GLN A 166 -19.38 3.35 -17.81
N LYS A 167 -20.06 3.40 -16.65
CA LYS A 167 -21.44 3.87 -16.56
C LYS A 167 -21.51 5.38 -16.78
N LEU A 168 -20.72 6.15 -16.02
CA LEU A 168 -20.72 7.61 -16.12
C LEU A 168 -20.25 8.09 -17.50
N GLN A 169 -19.30 7.39 -18.14
CA GLN A 169 -18.92 7.67 -19.51
C GLN A 169 -20.09 7.48 -20.49
N LYS A 170 -20.87 6.40 -20.37
CA LYS A 170 -22.08 6.20 -21.18
C LYS A 170 -23.18 7.21 -20.86
N ASP A 171 -23.32 7.61 -19.60
CA ASP A 171 -24.29 8.62 -19.17
C ASP A 171 -23.92 10.02 -19.74
N VAL A 172 -22.63 10.30 -20.01
CA VAL A 172 -22.14 11.50 -20.74
C VAL A 172 -22.27 11.35 -22.26
N GLU A 173 -21.89 10.19 -22.82
CA GLU A 173 -21.99 9.91 -24.26
C GLU A 173 -23.43 9.81 -24.80
N ALA A 174 -24.42 9.74 -23.90
CA ALA A 174 -25.85 9.70 -24.20
C ALA A 174 -26.58 11.04 -23.98
N ARG A 175 -25.84 12.16 -23.87
CA ARG A 175 -26.36 13.52 -23.72
C ARG A 175 -26.08 14.39 -24.94
#